data_AF-A0A354JRH5-F1
#
_entry.id   AF-A0A354JRH5-F1
#
_cell.length_a   1.000
_cell.length_b   1.000
_cell.length_c   1.000
_cell.angle_alpha   90.00
_cell.angle_beta   90.00
_cell.angle_gamma   90.00
#
_symmetry.space_group_name_H-M   'P 1'
#
loop_
_entity.id
_entity.type
_entity.pdbx_description
1 polymer ?
#
loop_
_entity_poly.entity_id
_entity_poly.type
_entity_poly.pdbx_seq_one_letter_code
_entity_poly.pdbx_strand_id
1 'polypeptide(L)' 'PEVWNYHIGGYQVLQKYLKERKGQNIDDAPHFCRIVTALSKTIEIQKQIDEIYPEVEKELIQSLPQS' A
#
# COMPACT_ATOMS: atom_id res chain seq x y z
N PRO A 1 -1.81 13.26 1.67
CA PRO A 1 -2.34 13.00 0.31
C PRO A 1 -2.07 11.57 -0.19
N GLU A 2 -0.84 11.05 0.02
CA GLU A 2 -0.40 9.75 -0.49
C GLU A 2 -1.24 8.56 0.02
N VAL A 3 -1.46 8.48 1.34
CA VAL A 3 -2.30 7.44 1.95
C VAL A 3 -3.77 7.53 1.52
N TRP A 4 -4.28 8.75 1.29
CA TRP A 4 -5.64 8.95 0.78
C TRP A 4 -5.79 8.38 -0.63
N ASN A 5 -4.80 8.62 -1.49
CA ASN A 5 -4.77 8.17 -2.88
C ASN A 5 -4.32 6.71 -3.03
N TYR A 6 -4.21 5.95 -1.94
CA TYR A 6 -3.79 4.55 -2.02
C TYR A 6 -4.91 3.68 -2.58
N HIS A 7 -4.57 2.92 -3.63
CA HIS A 7 -5.49 2.04 -4.34
C HIS A 7 -5.07 0.58 -4.18
N ILE A 8 -6.06 -0.29 -4.01
CA ILE A 8 -5.89 -1.74 -4.14
C ILE A 8 -6.82 -2.19 -5.26
N GLY A 9 -6.24 -2.64 -6.37
CA GLY A 9 -6.97 -2.83 -7.61
C GLY A 9 -7.59 -1.52 -8.09
N GLY A 10 -8.88 -1.54 -8.44
CA GLY A 10 -9.61 -0.37 -8.94
C GLY A 10 -10.26 0.52 -7.85
N TYR A 11 -9.97 0.31 -6.57
CA TYR A 11 -10.66 1.01 -5.48
C TYR A 11 -9.71 1.80 -4.58
N GLN A 12 -10.09 3.03 -4.26
CA GLN A 12 -9.44 3.85 -3.24
C GLN A 12 -9.86 3.39 -1.84
N VAL A 13 -8.91 2.88 -1.05
CA VAL A 13 -9.20 2.11 0.18
C VAL A 13 -9.95 2.96 1.22
N LEU A 14 -9.44 4.15 1.54
CA LEU A 14 -10.05 5.02 2.55
C LEU A 14 -11.40 5.57 2.10
N GLN A 15 -11.54 5.90 0.81
CA GLN A 15 -12.80 6.39 0.26
C GLN A 15 -13.89 5.30 0.31
N LYS A 16 -13.55 4.07 -0.07
CA LYS A 16 -14.46 2.92 0.01
C LYS A 16 -14.89 2.66 1.45
N TYR A 17 -13.95 2.62 2.39
CA TYR A 17 -14.23 2.42 3.82
C TYR A 17 -15.22 3.46 4.38
N LEU A 18 -15.00 4.75 4.06
CA LEU A 18 -15.89 5.83 4.51
C LEU A 18 -17.26 5.79 3.83
N LYS A 19 -17.32 5.43 2.55
CA LYS A 19 -18.58 5.32 1.79
C LYS A 19 -19.47 4.20 2.35
N GLU A 20 -18.89 3.06 2.71
CA GLU A 20 -19.62 1.91 3.27
C GLU A 20 -20.16 2.15 4.68
N ARG A 21 -19.52 3.04 5.45
CA ARG A 21 -19.91 3.37 6.83
C ARG A 21 -20.69 4.68 6.95
N LYS A 22 -20.97 5.34 5.82
CA LYS A 22 -21.74 6.59 5.80
C LYS A 22 -23.17 6.32 6.26
N GLY A 23 -23.53 6.83 7.44
CA GLY A 23 -24.85 6.64 8.06
C GLY A 23 -24.88 5.68 9.25
N GLN A 24 -23.75 5.06 9.60
CA GLN A 24 -23.57 4.37 10.88
C GLN A 24 -22.80 5.26 11.86
N ASN A 25 -23.02 5.09 13.16
CA ASN A 25 -22.25 5.81 14.17
C ASN A 25 -20.77 5.41 14.03
N ILE A 26 -19.91 6.37 13.69
CA ILE A 26 -18.46 6.16 13.63
C ILE A 26 -17.93 6.23 15.07
N ASP A 27 -18.26 5.21 15.87
CA ASP A 27 -17.56 4.96 17.13
C ASP A 27 -16.18 4.30 16.87
N ASP A 28 -15.85 4.07 15.61
CA ASP A 28 -14.69 3.29 15.16
C ASP A 28 -13.50 4.17 14.69
N ALA A 29 -13.43 5.42 15.16
CA ALA A 29 -12.31 6.33 14.86
C ALA A 29 -10.91 5.69 15.10
N PRO A 30 -10.69 4.92 16.19
CA PRO A 30 -9.42 4.22 16.39
C PRO A 30 -9.10 3.20 15.29
N HIS A 31 -10.10 2.51 14.75
CA HIS A 31 -9.90 1.54 13.67
C HIS A 31 -9.58 2.22 12.36
N PHE A 32 -10.24 3.33 12.03
CA PHE A 32 -9.88 4.13 10.86
C PHE A 32 -8.43 4.60 10.94
N CYS A 33 -7.98 5.09 12.10
CA CYS A 33 -6.58 5.45 12.32
C CYS A 33 -5.63 4.25 12.14
N ARG A 34 -5.99 3.05 12.60
CA ARG A 34 -5.18 1.84 12.38
C ARG A 34 -5.06 1.50 10.89
N ILE A 35 -6.12 1.66 10.11
CA ILE A 35 -6.07 1.46 8.65
C ILE A 35 -5.13 2.48 8.01
N VAL A 36 -5.26 3.75 8.35
CA VAL A 36 -4.37 4.82 7.84
C VAL A 36 -2.91 4.50 8.16
N THR A 37 -2.61 4.09 9.40
CA THR A 37 -1.26 3.72 9.83
C THR A 37 -0.74 2.49 9.08
N ALA A 38 -1.57 1.47 8.86
CA ALA A 38 -1.19 0.29 8.10
C ALA A 38 -0.83 0.66 6.66
N LEU A 39 -1.67 1.45 5.98
CA LEU A 39 -1.41 1.91 4.62
C LEU A 39 -0.13 2.76 4.53
N SER A 40 0.11 3.64 5.51
CA SER A 40 1.34 4.44 5.56
C SER A 40 2.58 3.55 5.63
N LYS A 41 2.56 2.51 6.48
CA LYS A 41 3.67 1.55 6.58
C LYS A 41 3.83 0.71 5.32
N THR A 42 2.73 0.33 4.67
CA THR A 42 2.78 -0.38 3.39
C THR A 42 3.49 0.45 2.31
N ILE A 43 3.12 1.73 2.18
CA ILE A 43 3.75 2.65 1.22
C ILE A 43 5.26 2.78 1.51
N GLU A 44 5.64 2.91 2.78
CA GLU A 44 7.04 3.00 3.19
C GLU A 44 7.82 1.73 2.81
N ILE A 45 7.28 0.55 3.09
CA ILE A 45 7.91 -0.73 2.75
C ILE A 45 8.00 -0.91 1.22
N GLN A 46 6.95 -0.55 0.48
CA GLN A 46 6.96 -0.62 -0.98
C GLN A 46 8.09 0.24 -1.58
N LYS A 47 8.28 1.46 -1.08
CA LYS A 47 9.39 2.33 -1.51
C LYS A 47 10.75 1.70 -1.24
N GLN A 48 10.94 1.10 -0.07
CA GLN A 48 12.19 0.40 0.25
C GLN A 48 12.43 -0.80 -0.68
N ILE A 49 11.38 -1.53 -1.04
CA ILE A 49 11.46 -2.62 -2.01
C ILE A 49 11.85 -2.07 -3.39
N ASP A 50 11.20 -1.00 -3.84
CA ASP A 50 11.46 -0.38 -5.14
C ASP A 50 12.92 0.14 -5.25
N GLU A 51 13.51 0.57 -4.13
CA GLU A 51 14.91 0.99 -4.06
C GLU A 51 15.89 -0.18 -4.25
N ILE A 52 15.62 -1.34 -3.63
CA ILE A 52 16.52 -2.50 -3.68
C ILE A 52 16.28 -3.41 -4.89
N TYR A 53 15.07 -3.41 -5.46
CA TYR A 53 14.66 -4.34 -6.51
C TYR A 53 15.57 -4.29 -7.76
N PRO A 54 16.01 -3.13 -8.28
CA PRO A 54 16.83 -3.07 -9.48
C PRO A 54 18.20 -3.74 -9.33
N GLU A 55 18.77 -3.76 -8.13
CA GLU A 55 20.06 -4.40 -7.87
C GLU A 55 19.90 -5.93 -7.85
N VAL A 56 18.88 -6.41 -7.13
CA VAL A 56 18.52 -7.83 -7.06
C VAL A 56 18.15 -8.37 -8.45
N GLU A 57 17.38 -7.61 -9.24
CA GLU A 57 16.98 -8.00 -10.60
C GLU A 57 18.19 -8.16 -11.52
N LYS A 58 19.17 -7.24 -11.46
CA LYS A 58 20.40 -7.33 -12.26
C LYS A 58 21.25 -8.55 -11.90
N GLU A 59 21.42 -8.83 -10.62
CA GLU A 59 22.16 -10.00 -10.13
C GLU A 59 21.51 -11.31 -10.64
N LEU A 60 20.17 -11.39 -10.55
CA LEU A 60 19.42 -12.54 -11.05
C LEU A 60 19.58 -12.71 -12.55
N ILE A 61 19.45 -11.65 -13.36
CA ILE A 61 19.60 -11.74 -14.82
C ILE A 61 21.02 -12.18 -15.22
N GLN A 62 22.06 -11.68 -14.53
CA GLN A 62 23.46 -12.02 -14.81
C GLN A 62 23.81 -13.46 -14.43
N SER A 63 23.14 -14.02 -13.42
CA SER A 63 23.36 -15.41 -12.98
C SER A 63 22.63 -16.46 -13.83
N LEU A 64 21.74 -16.04 -14.75
CA LEU A 64 21.06 -16.97 -15.66
C LEU A 64 22.00 -17.42 -16.79
N PRO A 65 22.14 -18.73 -17.04
CA PRO A 65 22.92 -19.24 -18.16
C PRO A 65 22.31 -18.76 -19.48
N GLN A 66 23.09 -18.04 -20.27
CA GLN A 66 22.68 -17.62 -21.61
C GLN A 66 22.63 -18.88 -22.49
N SER A 67 21.46 -19.13 -23.09
CA SER A 67 21.21 -20.26 -24.01
C SER A 67 21.75 -19.98 -25.40
#